data_AF-A0A370DWF1-F1
#
_entry.id   AF-A0A370DWF1-F1
#
_cell.length_a   1.000
_cell.length_b   1.000
_cell.length_c   1.000
_cell.angle_alpha   90.00
_cell.angle_beta   90.00
_cell.angle_gamma   90.00
#
_symmetry.space_group_name_H-M   'P 1'
#
loop_
_entity.id
_entity.type
_entity.pdbx_description
1 polymer ?
#
loop_
_entity_poly.entity_id
_entity_poly.type
_entity_poly.pdbx_seq_one_letter_code
_entity_poly.pdbx_strand_id
1 'polypeptide(L)' 'MIGAVAGVQPFGGEELSGTGPKAGSPYTLLHYSTVRCITVNTAAVGGNARLLSLDD' A
#
# COMPACT_ATOMS: atom_id res chain seq x y z
N MET A 1 -18.95 -11.59 20.83
CA MET A 1 -17.90 -11.14 19.90
C MET A 1 -18.41 -11.27 18.47
N ILE A 2 -19.29 -10.36 18.03
CA ILE A 2 -19.89 -10.37 16.68
C ILE A 2 -20.13 -8.91 16.24
N GLY A 3 -20.33 -8.68 14.94
CA GLY A 3 -20.74 -7.36 14.40
C GLY A 3 -19.61 -6.39 14.10
N ALA A 4 -18.51 -6.86 13.52
CA ALA A 4 -17.44 -5.97 13.08
C ALA A 4 -17.93 -4.99 12.00
N VAL A 5 -17.64 -3.71 12.19
CA VAL A 5 -18.05 -2.63 11.28
C VAL A 5 -16.89 -2.28 10.35
N ALA A 6 -17.16 -2.22 9.04
CA ALA A 6 -16.18 -1.89 8.02
C ALA A 6 -15.52 -0.51 8.30
N GLY A 7 -14.20 -0.45 8.14
CA GLY A 7 -13.42 0.78 8.40
C GLY A 7 -13.20 1.12 9.87
N VAL A 8 -13.87 0.43 10.82
CA VAL A 8 -13.67 0.62 12.27
C VAL A 8 -12.91 -0.56 12.85
N GLN A 9 -13.35 -1.79 12.53
CA GLN A 9 -12.78 -3.03 13.06
C GLN A 9 -12.41 -3.95 11.90
N PRO A 10 -11.15 -3.93 11.44
CA PRO A 10 -10.65 -4.91 10.51
C PRO A 10 -10.90 -6.33 11.03
N PHE A 11 -11.58 -7.16 10.24
CA PHE A 11 -12.06 -8.47 10.68
C PHE A 11 -11.44 -9.61 9.86
N GLY A 12 -11.18 -10.74 10.52
CA GLY A 12 -10.49 -11.89 9.95
C GLY A 12 -9.42 -12.45 10.90
N GLY A 13 -9.21 -13.76 10.84
CA GLY A 13 -8.27 -14.50 11.67
C GLY A 13 -7.01 -14.94 10.91
N GLU A 14 -6.18 -15.72 11.61
CA GLU A 14 -4.94 -16.32 11.12
C GLU A 14 -5.00 -17.87 11.31
N GLU A 15 -4.00 -18.59 10.81
CA GLU A 15 -3.89 -20.06 10.86
C GLU A 15 -5.11 -20.79 10.24
N LEU A 16 -5.76 -21.69 11.00
CA LEU A 16 -6.95 -22.42 10.54
C LEU A 16 -8.18 -21.50 10.38
N SER A 17 -8.14 -20.28 10.93
CA SER A 17 -9.22 -19.29 10.83
C SER A 17 -9.03 -18.30 9.66
N GLY A 18 -7.90 -18.36 8.96
CA GLY A 18 -7.63 -17.52 7.79
C GLY A 18 -6.14 -17.26 7.54
N THR A 19 -5.85 -16.56 6.45
CA THR A 19 -4.48 -16.22 6.04
C THR A 19 -4.15 -14.74 6.23
N GLY A 20 -5.16 -13.95 6.61
CA GLY A 20 -5.13 -12.50 6.38
C GLY A 20 -5.01 -12.13 4.90
N PRO A 21 -4.89 -10.82 4.60
CA PRO A 21 -5.08 -9.69 5.51
C PRO A 21 -6.55 -9.49 5.89
N LYS A 22 -6.78 -8.82 7.03
CA LYS A 22 -8.13 -8.59 7.55
C LYS A 22 -8.97 -7.78 6.58
N ALA A 23 -10.22 -8.17 6.37
CA ALA A 23 -11.18 -7.45 5.54
C ALA A 23 -11.55 -6.10 6.20
N GLY A 24 -11.76 -5.06 5.38
CA GLY A 24 -12.03 -3.71 5.86
C GLY A 24 -10.83 -2.99 6.47
N SER A 25 -9.63 -3.58 6.36
CA SER A 25 -8.35 -2.98 6.74
C SER A 25 -7.86 -2.03 5.64
N PRO A 26 -7.09 -0.99 5.97
CA PRO A 26 -6.35 -0.20 4.97
C PRO A 26 -5.45 -1.05 4.05
N TYR A 27 -5.06 -2.25 4.49
CA TYR A 27 -4.18 -3.14 3.73
C TYR A 27 -4.91 -4.18 2.86
N THR A 28 -6.24 -4.31 2.95
CA THR A 28 -6.97 -5.38 2.24
C THR A 28 -6.79 -5.29 0.72
N LEU A 29 -6.84 -4.08 0.16
CA LEU A 29 -6.74 -3.89 -1.29
C LEU A 29 -5.35 -4.19 -1.83
N LEU A 30 -4.30 -3.92 -1.05
CA LEU A 30 -2.92 -4.20 -1.47
C LEU A 30 -2.71 -5.69 -1.76
N HIS A 31 -3.43 -6.57 -1.06
CA HIS A 31 -3.34 -8.02 -1.26
C HIS A 31 -3.82 -8.49 -2.64
N TYR A 32 -4.72 -7.73 -3.27
CA TYR A 32 -5.21 -8.01 -4.61
C TYR A 32 -4.45 -7.24 -5.70
N SER A 33 -3.41 -6.50 -5.31
CA SER A 33 -2.60 -5.69 -6.21
C SER A 33 -1.19 -6.25 -6.34
N THR A 34 -0.51 -5.91 -7.43
CA THR A 34 0.92 -6.14 -7.58
C THR A 34 1.66 -4.81 -7.56
N VAL A 35 2.72 -4.73 -6.75
CA VAL A 35 3.55 -3.53 -6.69
C VAL A 35 4.34 -3.42 -7.98
N ARG A 36 4.34 -2.22 -8.58
CA ARG A 36 5.13 -1.90 -9.76
C ARG A 36 6.02 -0.69 -9.45
N CYS A 37 7.32 -0.83 -9.72
CA CYS A 37 8.27 0.27 -9.68
C CYS A 37 8.71 0.61 -11.11
N ILE A 38 8.69 1.89 -11.47
CA ILE A 38 9.16 2.38 -12.77
C ILE A 38 10.23 3.43 -12.50
N THR A 39 11.43 3.19 -13.02
CA THR A 39 12.56 4.11 -12.90
C THR A 39 12.93 4.61 -14.29
N VAL A 40 12.91 5.93 -14.48
CA VAL A 40 13.25 6.58 -15.74
C VAL A 40 14.44 7.51 -15.51
N ASN A 41 15.51 7.31 -16.28
CA ASN A 41 16.65 8.23 -16.26
C ASN A 41 16.30 9.51 -17.02
N THR A 42 16.11 10.61 -16.29
CA THR A 42 15.78 11.93 -16.85
C THR A 42 17.00 12.83 -17.05
N ALA A 43 18.22 12.36 -16.78
CA ALA A 43 19.43 13.19 -16.86
C ALA A 43 19.64 13.79 -18.26
N ALA A 44 19.38 13.03 -19.32
CA ALA A 44 19.58 13.47 -20.70
C ALA A 44 18.60 14.56 -21.17
N VAL A 45 17.46 14.74 -20.49
CA VAL A 45 16.47 15.81 -20.80
C VAL A 45 16.61 17.01 -19.86
N GLY A 46 17.72 17.11 -19.12
CA GLY A 46 17.99 18.20 -18.17
C GLY A 46 17.63 17.89 -16.71
N GLY A 47 17.15 16.68 -16.41
CA GLY A 47 16.80 16.27 -15.05
C GLY A 47 15.55 16.96 -14.48
N ASN A 48 15.20 16.65 -13.23
CA ASN A 48 14.12 17.33 -12.51
C ASN A 48 14.71 18.37 -11.55
N ALA A 49 14.71 19.65 -11.97
CA ALA A 49 15.28 20.76 -11.20
C ALA A 49 14.66 20.92 -9.80
N ARG A 50 13.37 20.57 -9.61
CA ARG A 50 12.73 20.59 -8.29
C ARG A 50 13.24 19.50 -7.36
N LEU A 51 13.56 18.32 -7.90
CA LEU A 51 14.14 17.23 -7.12
C LEU A 51 15.60 17.54 -6.73
N LEU A 52 16.31 18.31 -7.58
CA LEU A 52 17.65 18.81 -7.31
C LEU A 52 17.69 20.03 -6.36
N SER A 53 16.57 20.75 -6.21
CA SER A 53 16.42 21.92 -5.33
C SER A 53 15.67 21.62 -4.03
N LEU A 54 15.45 20.33 -3.71
CA LEU A 54 15.07 19.95 -2.36
C LEU A 54 16.36 20.06 -1.53
N ASP A 55 16.60 21.25 -0.97
CA ASP A 55 17.62 21.43 0.06
C ASP A 55 17.33 20.50 1.25
N ASP A 56 18.37 20.06 1.97
CA ASP A 56 18.31 19.13 3.11
C ASP A 56 17.32 19.55 4.23
#